data_AF-A0A2V9V148-F1
#
_entry.id   AF-A0A2V9V148-F1
#
_cell.length_a   1.000
_cell.length_b   1.000
_cell.length_c   1.000
_cell.angle_alpha   90.00
_cell.angle_beta   90.00
_cell.angle_gamma   90.00
#
_symmetry.space_group_name_H-M   'P 1'
#
loop_
_entity.id
_entity.type
_entity.pdbx_description
1 polymer ?
#
loop_
_entity_poly.entity_id
_entity_poly.type
_entity_poly.pdbx_seq_one_letter_code
_entity_poly.pdbx_strand_id
1 'polypeptide(L)'
;HVYGTEFSYGSAGEIERIVRTTAGHGKVSALDQLQNSLQIGPDHIIYMGDGSSDIHVMLHVNARYGYTIAASESKHVAQIANRTVLSDNALAVLVPVLEKIVGWQRPRIRDFFESYGLLIQEWDRVRTDWLTLRPAHVEAASAASAE
;
A
#
# COMPACT_ATOMS: atom_id res chain seq x y z
N HIS A 1 18.84 2.68 -6.37
CA HIS A 1 19.08 1.21 -6.41
C HIS A 1 17.76 0.51 -6.67
N VAL A 2 17.74 -0.50 -7.53
CA VAL A 2 16.55 -1.34 -7.78
C VAL A 2 16.86 -2.75 -7.28
N TYR A 3 16.03 -3.26 -6.36
CA TYR A 3 16.17 -4.62 -5.83
C TYR A 3 15.14 -5.51 -6.52
N GLY A 4 15.58 -6.19 -7.59
CA GLY A 4 14.80 -7.21 -8.27
C GLY A 4 15.20 -8.63 -7.86
N THR A 5 14.43 -9.60 -8.34
CA THR A 5 14.83 -11.01 -8.32
C THR A 5 16.18 -11.16 -9.02
N GLU A 6 17.09 -11.93 -8.42
CA GLU A 6 18.46 -12.09 -8.89
C GLU A 6 18.75 -13.58 -9.06
N PHE A 7 19.34 -13.92 -10.20
CA PHE A 7 19.76 -15.28 -10.56
C PHE A 7 21.26 -15.29 -10.80
N SER A 8 21.92 -16.41 -10.48
CA SER A 8 23.26 -16.70 -11.01
C SER A 8 23.14 -17.61 -12.22
N TYR A 9 23.95 -17.31 -13.23
CA TYR A 9 23.94 -18.02 -14.51
C TYR A 9 25.20 -18.85 -14.68
N GLY A 10 25.03 -20.04 -15.23
CA GLY A 10 26.13 -20.94 -15.60
C GLY A 10 26.87 -20.48 -16.85
N SER A 11 27.92 -21.21 -17.20
CA SER A 11 28.78 -20.87 -18.35
C SER A 11 28.04 -20.89 -19.70
N ALA A 12 26.90 -21.58 -19.81
CA ALA A 12 26.08 -21.61 -21.01
C ALA A 12 24.86 -20.66 -20.94
N GLY A 13 24.77 -19.82 -19.90
CA GLY A 13 23.70 -18.84 -19.73
C GLY A 13 22.40 -19.39 -19.12
N GLU A 14 22.40 -20.63 -18.66
CA GLU A 14 21.33 -21.26 -17.91
C GLU A 14 21.24 -20.72 -16.47
N ILE A 15 20.04 -20.68 -15.90
CA ILE A 15 19.87 -20.33 -14.47
C ILE A 15 20.35 -21.51 -13.62
N GLU A 16 21.41 -21.31 -12.84
CA GLU A 16 21.91 -22.32 -11.91
C GLU A 16 21.30 -22.17 -10.51
N ARG A 17 21.04 -20.92 -10.08
CA ARG A 17 20.54 -20.63 -8.73
C ARG A 17 19.77 -19.31 -8.68
N ILE A 18 18.80 -19.26 -7.78
CA ILE A 18 18.13 -18.02 -7.36
C ILE A 18 18.93 -17.41 -6.20
N VAL A 19 19.49 -16.21 -6.41
CA VAL A 19 20.27 -15.46 -5.42
C VAL A 19 19.34 -14.66 -4.50
N ARG A 20 18.29 -14.05 -5.05
CA ARG A 20 17.31 -13.26 -4.29
C ARG A 20 15.95 -13.35 -4.95
N THR A 21 14.90 -13.53 -4.15
CA THR A 21 13.51 -13.32 -4.58
C THR A 21 13.00 -11.99 -4.02
N THR A 22 12.16 -11.27 -4.76
CA THR A 22 11.64 -9.94 -4.33
C THR A 22 10.12 -9.86 -4.36
N ALA A 23 9.46 -10.99 -4.13
CA ALA A 23 8.01 -11.06 -3.95
C ALA A 23 7.67 -11.58 -2.54
N GLY A 24 6.57 -11.10 -1.96
CA GLY A 24 6.14 -11.47 -0.62
C GLY A 24 7.23 -11.22 0.42
N HIS A 25 7.62 -12.26 1.16
CA HIS A 25 8.70 -12.18 2.16
C HIS A 25 10.05 -11.72 1.60
N GLY A 26 10.32 -11.94 0.31
CA GLY A 26 11.55 -11.44 -0.32
C GLY A 26 11.67 -9.91 -0.28
N LYS A 27 10.55 -9.18 -0.34
CA LYS A 27 10.53 -7.72 -0.18
C LYS A 27 10.88 -7.30 1.26
N VAL A 28 10.45 -8.08 2.26
CA VAL A 28 10.79 -7.85 3.68
C VAL A 28 12.29 -8.00 3.89
N SER A 29 12.88 -9.09 3.39
CA SER A 29 14.33 -9.33 3.50
C SER A 29 15.15 -8.23 2.80
N ALA A 30 14.71 -7.78 1.62
CA ALA A 30 15.37 -6.68 0.92
C ALA A 30 15.27 -5.35 1.70
N LEU A 31 14.10 -5.06 2.29
CA LEU A 31 13.90 -3.88 3.14
C LEU A 31 14.81 -3.92 4.37
N ASP A 32 14.87 -5.05 5.09
CA ASP A 32 15.72 -5.19 6.28
C ASP A 32 17.21 -5.09 5.92
N GLN A 33 17.62 -5.65 4.79
CA GLN A 33 18.98 -5.49 4.29
C GLN A 33 19.32 -4.01 4.02
N LEU A 34 18.41 -3.28 3.36
CA LEU A 34 18.59 -1.85 3.06
C LEU A 34 18.57 -1.00 4.33
N GLN A 35 17.67 -1.29 5.27
CA GLN A 35 17.62 -0.63 6.56
C GLN A 35 18.94 -0.79 7.31
N ASN A 36 19.47 -2.02 7.36
CA ASN A 36 20.73 -2.32 8.00
C ASN A 36 21.91 -1.65 7.29
N SER A 37 21.95 -1.61 5.95
CA SER A 37 23.06 -0.95 5.25
C SER A 37 23.05 0.56 5.46
N LEU A 38 21.87 1.17 5.56
CA LEU A 38 21.71 2.61 5.79
C LEU A 38 21.76 3.01 7.28
N GLN A 39 21.75 2.04 8.20
CA GLN A 39 21.76 2.26 9.65
C GLN A 39 20.64 3.20 10.13
N ILE A 40 19.43 3.04 9.57
CA ILE A 40 18.26 3.85 9.93
C ILE A 40 17.34 3.11 10.90
N GLY A 41 16.68 3.88 11.78
CA GLY A 41 15.62 3.37 12.65
C GLY A 41 14.45 2.81 11.83
N PRO A 42 13.82 1.72 12.28
CA PRO A 42 12.69 1.12 11.55
C PRO A 42 11.45 2.04 11.51
N ASP A 43 11.32 2.94 12.48
CA ASP A 43 10.30 3.99 12.56
C ASP A 43 10.53 5.14 11.57
N HIS A 44 11.71 5.21 10.94
CA HIS A 44 12.03 6.16 9.87
C HIS A 44 11.73 5.61 8.46
N ILE A 45 11.04 4.46 8.38
CA ILE A 45 10.70 3.83 7.10
C ILE A 45 9.33 4.30 6.62
N ILE A 46 9.29 4.81 5.39
CA ILE A 46 8.05 4.99 4.63
C ILE A 46 8.01 3.92 3.55
N TYR A 47 6.98 3.08 3.56
CA TYR A 47 6.78 2.03 2.58
C TYR A 47 5.52 2.27 1.75
N MET A 48 5.63 2.05 0.44
CA MET A 48 4.54 2.20 -0.50
C MET A 48 4.31 0.88 -1.24
N GLY A 49 3.05 0.48 -1.39
CA GLY A 49 2.70 -0.73 -2.13
C GLY A 49 1.28 -0.67 -2.68
N ASP A 50 1.00 -1.54 -3.64
CA ASP A 50 -0.24 -1.55 -4.42
C ASP A 50 -0.90 -2.93 -4.48
N GLY A 51 -0.13 -4.00 -4.25
CA GLY A 51 -0.57 -5.37 -4.42
C GLY A 51 -0.60 -6.20 -3.15
N SER A 52 -1.18 -7.40 -3.26
CA SER A 52 -1.17 -8.38 -2.16
C SER A 52 0.25 -8.79 -1.75
N SER A 53 1.20 -8.74 -2.69
CA SER A 53 2.61 -9.01 -2.41
C SER A 53 3.25 -8.07 -1.39
N ASP A 54 2.64 -6.90 -1.17
CA ASP A 54 3.10 -5.85 -0.27
C ASP A 54 2.55 -5.98 1.15
N ILE A 55 1.52 -6.81 1.35
CA ILE A 55 0.84 -6.99 2.63
C ILE A 55 1.84 -7.34 3.74
N HIS A 56 2.71 -8.33 3.51
CA HIS A 56 3.70 -8.74 4.50
C HIS A 56 4.69 -7.63 4.84
N VAL A 57 5.06 -6.80 3.87
CA VAL A 57 5.98 -5.68 4.09
C VAL A 57 5.29 -4.56 4.86
N MET A 58 4.04 -4.25 4.52
CA MET A 58 3.27 -3.24 5.23
C MET A 58 3.04 -3.63 6.69
N LEU A 59 2.67 -4.89 6.96
CA LEU A 59 2.55 -5.40 8.33
C LEU A 59 3.87 -5.30 9.09
N HIS A 60 4.99 -5.66 8.45
CA HIS A 60 6.34 -5.58 9.02
C HIS A 60 6.77 -4.14 9.35
N VAL A 61 6.44 -3.18 8.49
CA VAL A 61 6.72 -1.75 8.70
C VAL A 61 5.83 -1.18 9.81
N ASN A 62 4.52 -1.46 9.76
CA ASN A 62 3.57 -1.00 10.77
C ASN A 62 3.90 -1.53 12.18
N ALA A 63 4.32 -2.79 12.29
CA ALA A 63 4.71 -3.40 13.56
C ALA A 63 5.91 -2.72 14.22
N ARG A 64 6.70 -1.95 13.45
CA ARG A 64 7.89 -1.24 13.91
C ARG A 64 7.75 0.28 13.80
N TYR A 65 6.52 0.77 13.84
CA TYR A 65 6.16 2.21 13.85
C TYR A 65 6.53 3.00 12.59
N GLY A 66 6.85 2.32 11.47
CA GLY A 66 7.00 2.99 10.18
C GLY A 66 5.66 3.42 9.59
N TYR A 67 5.71 4.09 8.44
CA TYR A 67 4.54 4.65 7.77
C TYR A 67 4.27 3.98 6.42
N THR A 68 3.06 3.47 6.22
CA THR A 68 2.66 2.75 5.01
C THR A 68 1.63 3.52 4.17
N ILE A 69 1.85 3.52 2.85
CA ILE A 69 0.97 4.15 1.86
C ILE A 69 0.53 3.10 0.85
N ALA A 70 -0.77 2.90 0.72
CA ALA A 70 -1.37 2.15 -0.38
C ALA A 70 -1.65 3.07 -1.57
N ALA A 71 -1.19 2.70 -2.77
CA ALA A 71 -1.61 3.34 -4.01
C ALA A 71 -2.45 2.37 -4.86
N SER A 72 -3.55 1.91 -4.27
CA SER A 72 -4.38 0.87 -4.85
C SER A 72 -5.78 0.89 -4.28
N GLU A 73 -6.76 0.52 -5.10
CA GLU A 73 -8.14 0.27 -4.70
C GLU A 73 -8.32 -1.10 -4.01
N SER A 74 -7.26 -1.91 -3.96
CA SER A 74 -7.30 -3.22 -3.31
C SER A 74 -7.66 -3.09 -1.83
N LYS A 75 -8.84 -3.62 -1.48
CA LYS A 75 -9.40 -3.55 -0.12
C LYS A 75 -8.45 -4.08 0.94
N HIS A 76 -7.78 -5.20 0.67
CA HIS A 76 -6.87 -5.83 1.62
C HIS A 76 -5.63 -4.98 1.89
N VAL A 77 -5.10 -4.29 0.87
CA VAL A 77 -3.93 -3.42 1.02
C VAL A 77 -4.32 -2.12 1.74
N ALA A 78 -5.46 -1.55 1.35
CA ALA A 78 -5.98 -0.30 1.92
C ALA A 78 -6.30 -0.42 3.43
N GLN A 79 -6.75 -1.58 3.90
CA GLN A 79 -7.04 -1.84 5.33
C GLN A 79 -5.78 -1.89 6.21
N ILE A 80 -4.63 -2.23 5.63
CA ILE A 80 -3.38 -2.38 6.37
C ILE A 80 -2.59 -1.08 6.33
N ALA A 81 -2.63 -0.33 5.23
CA ALA A 81 -1.88 0.90 5.08
C ALA A 81 -2.35 2.00 6.04
N ASN A 82 -1.41 2.80 6.58
CA ASN A 82 -1.76 3.99 7.36
C ASN A 82 -2.51 5.04 6.52
N ARG A 83 -2.21 5.09 5.21
CA ARG A 83 -2.91 5.92 4.25
C ARG A 83 -3.12 5.20 2.93
N THR A 84 -4.27 5.41 2.32
CA THR A 84 -4.50 5.06 0.91
C THR A 84 -4.62 6.34 0.08
N VAL A 85 -3.98 6.34 -1.08
CA VAL A 85 -4.06 7.39 -2.10
C VAL A 85 -4.59 6.76 -3.38
N LEU A 86 -5.74 7.25 -3.85
CA LEU A 86 -6.29 6.90 -5.15
C LEU A 86 -6.12 8.11 -6.06
N SER A 87 -5.32 7.95 -7.10
CA SER A 87 -5.05 8.99 -8.09
C SER A 87 -4.53 8.35 -9.37
N ASP A 88 -4.83 8.99 -10.50
CA ASP A 88 -4.23 8.74 -11.80
C ASP A 88 -2.79 9.30 -11.92
N ASN A 89 -2.36 10.12 -10.95
CA ASN A 89 -1.04 10.72 -10.92
C ASN A 89 -0.16 10.08 -9.83
N ALA A 90 0.96 9.50 -10.25
CA ALA A 90 1.92 8.84 -9.36
C ALA A 90 2.50 9.76 -8.27
N LEU A 91 2.52 11.08 -8.49
CA LEU A 91 3.03 12.05 -7.51
C LEU A 91 2.07 12.31 -6.35
N ALA A 92 0.80 11.92 -6.45
CA ALA A 92 -0.18 12.10 -5.39
C ALA A 92 0.22 11.40 -4.08
N VAL A 93 1.08 10.39 -4.14
CA VAL A 93 1.56 9.66 -2.96
C VAL A 93 2.50 10.48 -2.08
N LEU A 94 3.03 11.60 -2.60
CA LEU A 94 3.80 12.55 -1.80
C LEU A 94 2.90 13.36 -0.86
N VAL A 95 1.61 13.55 -1.21
CA VAL A 95 0.66 14.31 -0.39
C VAL A 95 0.61 13.83 1.06
N PRO A 96 0.40 12.53 1.36
CA PRO A 96 0.43 12.06 2.75
C PRO A 96 1.80 12.14 3.41
N VAL A 97 2.90 12.07 2.67
CA VAL A 97 4.25 12.27 3.23
C VAL A 97 4.40 13.72 3.69
N LEU A 98 4.08 14.69 2.81
CA LEU A 98 4.16 16.11 3.12
C LEU A 98 3.21 16.49 4.27
N GLU A 99 2.01 15.92 4.30
CA GLU A 99 1.04 16.23 5.36
C GLU A 99 1.42 15.58 6.70
N LYS A 100 1.66 14.26 6.72
CA LYS A 100 1.78 13.50 7.96
C LYS A 100 3.20 13.51 8.54
N ILE A 101 4.21 13.45 7.67
CA ILE A 101 5.61 13.33 8.07
C ILE A 101 6.26 14.70 8.15
N VAL A 102 6.11 15.52 7.11
CA VAL A 102 6.66 16.89 7.10
C VAL A 102 5.79 17.87 7.89
N GLY A 103 4.50 17.55 8.12
CA GLY A 103 3.59 18.38 8.91
C GLY A 103 3.03 19.59 8.16
N TRP A 104 3.06 19.58 6.83
CA TRP A 104 2.53 20.68 6.04
C TRP A 104 1.00 20.70 6.03
N GLN A 105 0.45 21.90 6.12
CA GLN A 105 -0.98 22.12 5.94
C GLN A 105 -1.34 22.09 4.46
N ARG A 106 -2.61 21.78 4.16
CA ARG A 106 -3.10 21.63 2.78
C ARG A 106 -2.78 22.80 1.85
N PRO A 107 -2.91 24.09 2.25
CA PRO A 107 -2.58 25.21 1.35
C PRO A 107 -1.14 25.16 0.87
N ARG A 108 -0.19 24.95 1.79
CA ARG A 108 1.24 24.84 1.44
C ARG A 108 1.54 23.66 0.51
N ILE A 109 0.86 22.54 0.69
CA ILE A 109 0.99 21.39 -0.22
C ILE A 109 0.47 21.75 -1.61
N ARG A 110 -0.69 22.43 -1.69
CA ARG A 110 -1.24 22.90 -2.98
C ARG A 110 -0.27 23.85 -3.69
N ASP A 111 0.23 24.87 -2.99
CA ASP A 111 1.20 25.82 -3.53
C ASP A 111 2.47 25.12 -4.03
N PHE A 112 2.95 24.13 -3.28
CA PHE A 112 4.11 23.33 -3.68
C PHE A 112 3.85 22.60 -5.00
N PHE A 113 2.77 21.82 -5.11
CA PHE A 113 2.44 21.12 -6.35
C PHE A 113 2.22 22.09 -7.52
N GLU A 114 1.54 23.22 -7.29
CA GLU A 114 1.30 24.25 -8.30
C GLU A 114 2.61 24.90 -8.80
N SER A 115 3.60 25.09 -7.92
CA SER A 115 4.92 25.57 -8.32
C SER A 115 5.67 24.63 -9.29
N TYR A 116 5.27 23.35 -9.34
CA TYR A 116 5.75 22.36 -10.32
C TYR A 116 4.75 22.14 -11.48
N GLY A 117 3.73 23.00 -11.63
CA GLY A 117 2.73 22.92 -12.69
C GLY A 117 1.65 21.85 -12.46
N LEU A 118 1.48 21.36 -11.24
CA LEU A 118 0.49 20.35 -10.88
C LEU A 118 -0.60 20.97 -10.01
N LEU A 119 -1.76 21.26 -10.59
CA LEU A 119 -2.87 21.83 -9.85
C LEU A 119 -3.70 20.71 -9.19
N ILE A 120 -3.79 20.73 -7.86
CA ILE A 120 -4.70 19.84 -7.12
C ILE A 120 -6.11 20.40 -7.25
N GLN A 121 -6.98 19.79 -8.05
CA GLN A 121 -8.36 20.26 -8.19
C GLN A 121 -9.22 19.76 -7.02
N GLU A 122 -9.32 18.45 -6.88
CA GLU A 122 -10.10 17.78 -5.83
C GLU A 122 -9.19 17.11 -4.81
N TRP A 123 -9.55 17.21 -3.53
CA TRP A 123 -8.81 16.55 -2.45
C TRP A 123 -9.72 16.18 -1.28
N ASP A 124 -10.45 15.10 -1.49
CA ASP A 124 -11.35 14.53 -0.49
C ASP A 124 -10.75 13.33 0.23
N ARG A 125 -11.30 13.06 1.41
CA ARG A 125 -10.96 11.91 2.25
C ARG A 125 -12.23 11.18 2.57
N VAL A 126 -12.38 9.99 1.99
CA VAL A 126 -13.56 9.16 2.22
C VAL A 126 -13.23 8.08 3.25
N ARG A 127 -14.12 7.88 4.22
CA ARG A 127 -14.14 6.71 5.09
C ARG A 127 -15.18 5.75 4.51
N THR A 128 -14.73 4.67 3.88
CA THR A 128 -15.60 3.79 3.08
C THR A 128 -15.94 2.51 3.83
N ASP A 129 -17.22 2.24 4.02
CA ASP A 129 -17.73 0.95 4.48
C ASP A 129 -18.14 0.09 3.28
N TRP A 130 -17.80 -1.20 3.30
CA TRP A 130 -18.12 -2.15 2.23
C TRP A 130 -19.07 -3.22 2.77
N LEU A 131 -20.32 -3.22 2.29
CA LEU A 131 -21.36 -4.12 2.77
C LEU A 131 -21.94 -4.93 1.61
N THR A 132 -22.07 -6.24 1.83
CA THR A 132 -22.90 -7.11 1.00
C THR A 132 -23.99 -7.67 1.89
N LEU A 133 -25.23 -7.22 1.67
CA LEU A 133 -26.39 -7.71 2.41
C LEU A 133 -27.05 -8.84 1.62
N ARG A 134 -27.56 -9.86 2.32
CA ARG A 134 -28.37 -10.94 1.74
C ARG A 134 -29.66 -11.07 2.55
N PRO A 135 -30.77 -11.53 1.93
CA PRO A 135 -32.01 -11.75 2.65
C PRO A 135 -31.81 -12.71 3.82
N ALA A 136 -32.23 -12.30 5.02
CA ALA A 136 -32.51 -13.26 6.07
C ALA A 136 -33.81 -13.96 5.69
N HIS A 137 -33.82 -15.29 5.65
CA HIS A 137 -34.97 -16.10 5.26
C HIS A 137 -36.25 -15.60 5.97
N VAL A 138 -37.24 -15.12 5.22
CA VAL A 138 -38.60 -14.98 5.74
C VAL A 138 -39.29 -16.28 5.35
N GLU A 139 -39.35 -17.24 6.26
CA GLU A 139 -40.36 -18.29 6.15
C GLU A 139 -41.72 -17.60 6.16
N ALA A 140 -42.32 -17.46 4.98
CA ALA A 140 -43.74 -17.18 4.86
C ALA A 140 -44.46 -18.37 5.50
N ALA A 141 -44.95 -18.18 6.72
CA ALA A 141 -45.89 -19.09 7.34
C ALA A 141 -46.99 -19.38 6.30
N SER A 142 -47.06 -20.64 5.87
CA SER A 142 -48.16 -21.14 5.04
C SER A 142 -49.43 -21.11 5.89
N ALA A 143 -50.07 -19.94 5.93
CA ALA A 143 -51.40 -19.79 6.48
C ALA A 143 -52.42 -19.90 5.34
N ALA A 144 -53.26 -20.93 5.47
CA ALA A 144 -54.61 -21.07 4.91
C ALA A 144 -54.74 -21.38 3.42
N SER A 145 -54.86 -22.67 3.10
CA SER A 145 -55.89 -23.19 2.19
C SER A 145 -56.17 -24.66 2.54
N ALA A 146 -57.13 -24.90 3.42
CA ALA A 146 -57.85 -26.16 3.52
C ALA A 146 -59.31 -25.81 3.82
N GLU A 147 -60.09 -25.71 2.75
CA GLU A 147 -61.53 -26.04 2.75
C GLU A 147 -61.71 -27.55 2.90
#